data_AF-L0AN26-F1
#
_entry.id   AF-L0AN26-F1
#
_cell.length_a   1.000
_cell.length_b   1.000
_cell.length_c   1.000
_cell.angle_alpha   90.00
_cell.angle_beta   90.00
_cell.angle_gamma   90.00
#
_symmetry.space_group_name_H-M   'P 1'
#
loop_
_entity.id
_entity.type
_entity.pdbx_description
1 polymer ?
#
loop_
_entity_poly.entity_id
_entity_poly.type
_entity_poly.pdbx_seq_one_letter_code
_entity_poly.pdbx_strand_id
1 'polypeptide(L)'
;MSVIRQPGVLGRTTRRRVVGTTAAISTATLESVAVGLWFWLVADAQTASTALAGLGILFCGALLRAGLFEATVSTLGDLLQPRRLTAAVGFTAGWVVWLLVADTIGGLAGVVVASAVLIGFFVGQFAFERHVFRIDADDVPSTSLLIPAGLLSVGATTLLASSRLIEWTLVSPPMSLEVTTFVIQLEAVHLGIVAFAFCAFLAHQQRFDRLLANGC
;
A
#
# COMPACT_ATOMS: atom_id res chain seq x y z
N MET A 1 -11.04 9.79 -51.41
CA MET A 1 -10.09 9.35 -50.35
C MET A 1 -10.41 10.13 -49.08
N SER A 2 -11.12 9.50 -48.14
CA SER A 2 -11.52 10.11 -46.87
C SER A 2 -10.52 9.69 -45.79
N VAL A 3 -9.70 10.62 -45.33
CA VAL A 3 -8.76 10.41 -44.23
C VAL A 3 -9.47 10.80 -42.95
N ILE A 4 -9.90 9.79 -42.18
CA ILE A 4 -10.46 9.95 -40.84
C ILE A 4 -9.32 10.41 -39.93
N ARG A 5 -9.20 11.71 -39.73
CA ARG A 5 -8.44 12.27 -38.60
C ARG A 5 -9.30 12.08 -37.36
N GLN A 6 -8.89 11.19 -36.45
CA GLN A 6 -9.37 11.13 -35.08
C GLN A 6 -8.37 11.91 -34.19
N PRO A 7 -8.55 13.22 -33.93
CA PRO A 7 -7.63 13.99 -33.11
C PRO A 7 -7.90 13.77 -31.60
N GLY A 8 -9.00 13.10 -31.25
CA GLY A 8 -9.46 12.95 -29.87
C GLY A 8 -8.94 11.71 -29.13
N VAL A 9 -8.30 10.74 -29.80
CA VAL A 9 -7.92 9.46 -29.18
C VAL A 9 -6.60 9.60 -28.40
N LEU A 10 -5.63 10.34 -28.93
CA LEU A 10 -4.34 10.61 -28.27
C LEU A 10 -4.47 11.46 -26.99
N GLY A 11 -5.39 12.43 -26.97
CA GLY A 11 -5.63 13.26 -25.77
C GLY A 11 -6.30 12.48 -24.63
N ARG A 12 -7.17 11.52 -24.97
CA ARG A 12 -7.93 10.72 -23.99
C ARG A 12 -7.06 9.66 -23.32
N THR A 13 -6.18 9.00 -24.08
CA THR A 13 -5.21 8.02 -23.55
C THR A 13 -4.18 8.69 -22.64
N THR A 14 -3.65 9.85 -23.05
CA THR A 14 -2.68 10.61 -22.24
C THR A 14 -3.31 11.11 -20.93
N ARG A 15 -4.53 11.67 -20.99
CA ARG A 15 -5.25 12.12 -19.78
C ARG A 15 -5.58 10.96 -18.84
N ARG A 16 -6.00 9.80 -19.36
CA ARG A 16 -6.24 8.59 -18.55
C ARG A 16 -4.96 8.12 -17.85
N ARG A 17 -3.84 8.07 -18.57
CA ARG A 17 -2.55 7.66 -18.01
C ARG A 17 -2.08 8.58 -16.89
N VAL A 18 -2.21 9.90 -17.07
CA VAL A 18 -1.86 10.88 -16.04
C VAL A 18 -2.73 10.69 -14.80
N VAL A 19 -4.06 10.58 -14.95
CA VAL A 19 -4.98 10.38 -13.80
C VAL A 19 -4.69 9.08 -13.07
N GLY A 20 -4.47 7.97 -13.80
CA GLY A 20 -4.10 6.68 -13.23
C GLY A 20 -2.77 6.73 -12.48
N THR A 21 -1.77 7.41 -13.04
CA THR A 21 -0.45 7.56 -12.38
C THR A 21 -0.57 8.41 -11.12
N THR A 22 -1.30 9.54 -11.16
CA THR A 22 -1.49 10.38 -9.97
C THR A 22 -2.27 9.66 -8.87
N ALA A 23 -3.26 8.85 -9.24
CA ALA A 23 -4.02 8.04 -8.29
C ALA A 23 -3.15 6.93 -7.69
N ALA A 24 -2.31 6.27 -8.50
CA ALA A 24 -1.37 5.27 -8.04
C ALA A 24 -0.35 5.87 -7.05
N ILE A 25 0.23 7.04 -7.38
CA ILE A 25 1.17 7.75 -6.50
C ILE A 25 0.47 8.13 -5.20
N SER A 26 -0.69 8.77 -5.23
CA SER A 26 -1.35 9.21 -3.99
C SER A 26 -1.78 8.04 -3.11
N THR A 27 -2.29 6.96 -3.71
CA THR A 27 -2.65 5.73 -2.98
C THR A 27 -1.42 5.09 -2.34
N ALA A 28 -0.32 4.97 -3.10
CA ALA A 28 0.91 4.37 -2.62
C ALA A 28 1.56 5.22 -1.52
N THR A 29 1.59 6.55 -1.67
CA THR A 29 2.11 7.45 -0.65
C THR A 29 1.29 7.37 0.63
N LEU A 30 -0.05 7.36 0.53
CA LEU A 30 -0.93 7.18 1.69
C LEU A 30 -0.68 5.86 2.40
N GLU A 31 -0.61 4.76 1.66
CA GLU A 31 -0.35 3.44 2.23
C GLU A 31 1.03 3.36 2.87
N SER A 32 2.06 3.90 2.21
CA SER A 32 3.44 3.90 2.71
C SER A 32 3.60 4.72 3.97
N VAL A 33 2.96 5.89 4.03
CA VAL A 33 2.97 6.75 5.22
C VAL A 33 2.18 6.09 6.34
N ALA A 34 1.01 5.53 6.07
CA ALA A 34 0.20 4.87 7.09
C ALA A 34 0.88 3.63 7.67
N VAL A 35 1.39 2.73 6.81
CA VAL A 35 2.09 1.51 7.22
C VAL A 35 3.43 1.87 7.86
N GLY A 36 4.18 2.82 7.30
CA GLY A 36 5.46 3.25 7.87
C GLY A 36 5.32 3.87 9.26
N LEU A 37 4.37 4.79 9.45
CA LEU A 37 4.10 5.40 10.76
C LEU A 37 3.58 4.37 11.77
N TRP A 38 2.66 3.50 11.35
CA TRP A 38 2.16 2.43 12.22
C TRP A 38 3.28 1.48 12.63
N PHE A 39 4.07 1.02 11.67
CA PHE A 39 5.17 0.09 11.91
C PHE A 39 6.22 0.71 12.84
N TRP A 40 6.55 1.98 12.63
CA TRP A 40 7.48 2.72 13.50
C TRP A 40 6.95 2.83 14.93
N LEU A 41 5.66 3.18 15.10
CA LEU A 41 5.05 3.28 16.43
C LEU A 41 4.90 1.93 17.13
N VAL A 42 4.64 0.85 16.39
CA VAL A 42 4.44 -0.49 16.95
C VAL A 42 5.77 -1.19 17.25
N ALA A 43 6.81 -0.96 16.44
CA ALA A 43 8.12 -1.58 16.65
C ALA A 43 8.75 -1.21 18.00
N ASP A 44 8.46 0.00 18.51
CA ASP A 44 8.98 0.50 19.79
C ASP A 44 7.85 0.76 20.81
N ALA A 45 6.68 0.13 20.62
CA ALA A 45 5.54 0.36 21.51
C ALA A 45 5.77 -0.21 22.91
N GLN A 46 6.18 0.66 23.84
CA GLN A 46 6.25 0.32 25.27
C GLN A 46 4.89 0.43 25.98
N THR A 47 3.88 1.04 25.34
CA THR A 47 2.59 1.35 25.96
C THR A 47 1.40 0.99 25.07
N ALA A 48 0.27 0.64 25.68
CA ALA A 48 -0.97 0.35 24.96
C ALA A 48 -1.51 1.55 24.17
N SER A 49 -1.24 2.78 24.64
CA SER A 49 -1.66 4.02 23.96
C SER A 49 -0.95 4.23 22.63
N THR A 50 0.37 3.95 22.54
CA THR A 50 1.11 4.06 21.27
C THR A 50 0.66 3.01 20.27
N ALA A 51 0.38 1.79 20.72
CA ALA A 51 -0.19 0.74 19.87
C ALA A 51 -1.58 1.12 19.32
N LEU A 52 -2.46 1.67 20.16
CA LEU A 52 -3.79 2.15 19.73
C LEU A 52 -3.69 3.33 18.77
N ALA A 53 -2.77 4.28 19.02
CA ALA A 53 -2.52 5.40 18.11
C ALA A 53 -2.05 4.91 16.74
N GLY A 54 -1.12 3.95 16.70
CA GLY A 54 -0.68 3.32 15.46
C GLY A 54 -1.83 2.64 14.71
N LEU A 55 -2.70 1.91 15.42
CA LEU A 55 -3.85 1.23 14.82
C LEU A 55 -4.85 2.25 14.24
N GLY A 56 -5.05 3.38 14.92
CA GLY A 56 -5.84 4.51 14.43
C GLY A 56 -5.27 5.14 13.15
N ILE A 57 -3.95 5.31 13.06
CA ILE A 57 -3.28 5.81 11.86
C ILE A 57 -3.48 4.85 10.69
N LEU A 58 -3.29 3.55 10.92
CA LEU A 58 -3.44 2.54 9.88
C LEU A 58 -4.90 2.45 9.39
N PHE A 59 -5.86 2.59 10.30
CA PHE A 59 -7.30 2.64 9.98
C PHE A 59 -7.68 3.89 9.19
N CYS A 60 -7.18 5.06 9.59
CA CYS A 60 -7.39 6.32 8.87
C CYS A 60 -6.80 6.23 7.45
N GLY A 61 -5.58 5.71 7.31
CA GLY A 61 -4.94 5.46 6.02
C GLY A 61 -5.76 4.52 5.14
N ALA A 62 -6.29 3.43 5.69
CA ALA A 62 -7.15 2.49 4.97
C ALA A 62 -8.46 3.14 4.48
N LEU A 63 -9.09 4.01 5.28
CA LEU A 63 -10.29 4.76 4.90
C LEU A 63 -10.01 5.75 3.76
N LEU A 64 -8.90 6.49 3.85
CA LEU A 64 -8.45 7.41 2.80
C LEU A 64 -8.16 6.66 1.50
N ARG A 65 -7.51 5.49 1.58
CA ARG A 65 -7.25 4.61 0.43
C ARG A 65 -8.56 4.19 -0.25
N ALA A 66 -9.52 3.73 0.54
CA ALA A 66 -10.83 3.33 0.03
C ALA A 66 -11.58 4.51 -0.61
N GLY A 67 -11.42 5.73 -0.09
CA GLY A 67 -12.05 6.94 -0.65
C GLY A 67 -11.43 7.40 -1.95
N LEU A 68 -10.10 7.32 -2.05
CA LEU A 68 -9.38 7.71 -3.26
C LEU A 68 -9.64 6.73 -4.42
N PHE A 69 -9.77 5.44 -4.12
CA PHE A 69 -10.17 4.43 -5.10
C PHE A 69 -11.60 4.66 -5.60
N GLU A 70 -12.54 5.00 -4.73
CA GLU A 70 -13.92 5.30 -5.10
C GLU A 70 -14.04 6.59 -5.94
N ALA A 71 -13.34 7.65 -5.53
CA ALA A 71 -13.32 8.93 -6.26
C ALA A 71 -12.71 8.83 -7.66
N THR A 72 -11.87 7.81 -7.90
CA THR A 72 -11.23 7.58 -9.20
C THR A 72 -12.01 6.62 -10.10
N VAL A 73 -12.82 5.72 -9.52
CA VAL A 73 -13.56 4.69 -10.26
C VAL A 73 -15.07 4.98 -10.38
N SER A 74 -15.66 5.80 -9.50
CA SER A 74 -17.12 6.01 -9.45
C SER A 74 -17.54 7.48 -9.20
N THR A 75 -18.78 7.80 -9.53
CA THR A 75 -19.41 9.10 -9.23
C THR A 75 -19.62 9.21 -7.72
N LEU A 76 -18.92 10.17 -7.07
CA LEU A 76 -18.96 10.49 -5.63
C LEU A 76 -20.28 10.07 -4.94
N GLY A 77 -20.28 8.88 -4.33
CA GLY A 77 -21.35 8.37 -3.48
C GLY A 77 -20.92 8.38 -2.01
N ASP A 78 -21.90 8.33 -1.10
CA ASP A 78 -21.74 8.52 0.36
C ASP A 78 -20.49 7.90 0.99
N LEU A 79 -19.76 8.73 1.74
CA LEU A 79 -18.48 8.39 2.39
C LEU A 79 -18.58 7.29 3.47
N LEU A 80 -19.80 6.89 3.86
CA LEU A 80 -20.11 5.98 4.97
C LEU A 80 -20.74 4.65 4.53
N GLN A 81 -20.48 4.19 3.31
CA GLN A 81 -20.97 2.87 2.91
C GLN A 81 -20.37 1.75 3.79
N PRO A 82 -21.20 0.81 4.30
CA PRO A 82 -20.73 -0.29 5.17
C PRO A 82 -19.68 -1.18 4.50
N ARG A 83 -19.69 -1.21 3.15
CA ARG A 83 -18.68 -1.89 2.33
C ARG A 83 -17.28 -1.27 2.46
N ARG A 84 -17.16 0.06 2.62
CA ARG A 84 -15.86 0.73 2.80
C ARG A 84 -15.29 0.48 4.18
N LEU A 85 -16.15 0.49 5.20
CA LEU A 85 -15.77 0.13 6.57
C LEU A 85 -15.26 -1.31 6.63
N THR A 86 -15.96 -2.27 6.03
CA THR A 86 -15.50 -3.67 6.00
C THR A 86 -14.18 -3.84 5.25
N ALA A 87 -13.98 -3.16 4.12
CA ALA A 87 -12.71 -3.19 3.41
C ALA A 87 -11.56 -2.56 4.24
N ALA A 88 -11.80 -1.41 4.88
CA ALA A 88 -10.81 -0.74 5.71
C ALA A 88 -10.45 -1.59 6.95
N VAL A 89 -11.45 -2.13 7.66
CA VAL A 89 -11.26 -3.03 8.81
C VAL A 89 -10.55 -4.31 8.41
N GLY A 90 -10.91 -4.90 7.26
CA GLY A 90 -10.23 -6.06 6.73
C GLY A 90 -8.76 -5.75 6.52
N PHE A 91 -8.46 -4.68 5.79
CA PHE A 91 -7.09 -4.25 5.51
C PHE A 91 -6.29 -4.03 6.79
N THR A 92 -6.86 -3.35 7.79
CA THR A 92 -6.17 -3.13 9.06
C THR A 92 -5.93 -4.42 9.83
N ALA A 93 -6.93 -5.30 9.88
CA ALA A 93 -6.79 -6.62 10.51
C ALA A 93 -5.71 -7.47 9.81
N GLY A 94 -5.62 -7.42 8.48
CA GLY A 94 -4.60 -8.13 7.72
C GLY A 94 -3.18 -7.73 8.11
N TRP A 95 -2.92 -6.43 8.26
CA TRP A 95 -1.62 -5.93 8.73
C TRP A 95 -1.29 -6.40 10.14
N VAL A 96 -2.27 -6.35 11.05
CA VAL A 96 -2.08 -6.82 12.44
C VAL A 96 -1.82 -8.32 12.47
N VAL A 97 -2.61 -9.12 11.76
CA VAL A 97 -2.43 -10.59 11.67
C VAL A 97 -1.06 -10.91 11.09
N TRP A 98 -0.62 -10.20 10.06
CA TRP A 98 0.71 -10.38 9.47
C TRP A 98 1.84 -10.18 10.48
N LEU A 99 1.82 -9.09 11.26
CA LEU A 99 2.82 -8.88 12.32
C LEU A 99 2.73 -9.95 13.41
N LEU A 100 1.53 -10.34 13.83
CA LEU A 100 1.34 -11.38 14.85
C LEU A 100 1.90 -12.73 14.38
N VAL A 101 1.67 -13.10 13.12
CA VAL A 101 2.23 -14.34 12.54
C VAL A 101 3.76 -14.27 12.49
N ALA A 102 4.32 -13.12 12.10
CA ALA A 102 5.77 -12.93 12.09
C ALA A 102 6.38 -13.06 13.49
N ASP A 103 5.75 -12.46 14.49
CA ASP A 103 6.25 -12.41 15.87
C ASP A 103 6.10 -13.76 16.59
N THR A 104 4.98 -14.46 16.38
CA THR A 104 4.70 -15.77 17.01
C THR A 104 5.64 -16.88 16.55
N ILE A 105 6.02 -16.88 15.27
CA ILE A 105 6.94 -17.89 14.71
C ILE A 105 8.39 -17.45 14.92
N GLY A 106 8.67 -16.16 14.76
CA GLY A 106 10.01 -15.59 14.90
C GLY A 106 11.00 -16.00 13.80
N GLY A 107 12.13 -15.31 13.77
CA GLY A 107 13.24 -15.59 12.85
C GLY A 107 12.86 -15.54 11.36
N LEU A 108 13.67 -16.19 10.52
CA LEU A 108 13.46 -16.22 9.07
C LEU A 108 12.19 -17.00 8.68
N ALA A 109 11.86 -18.06 9.42
CA ALA A 109 10.65 -18.83 9.19
C ALA A 109 9.39 -17.98 9.38
N GLY A 110 9.34 -17.14 10.42
CA GLY A 110 8.24 -16.22 10.66
C GLY A 110 8.08 -15.21 9.54
N VAL A 111 9.18 -14.66 9.03
CA VAL A 111 9.16 -13.75 7.86
C VAL A 111 8.54 -14.44 6.64
N VAL A 112 8.97 -15.66 6.32
CA VAL A 112 8.46 -16.41 5.15
C VAL A 112 6.97 -16.75 5.30
N VAL A 113 6.55 -17.25 6.47
CA VAL A 113 5.16 -17.62 6.71
C VAL A 113 4.25 -16.39 6.73
N ALA A 114 4.67 -15.31 7.39
CA ALA A 114 3.93 -14.06 7.40
C ALA A 114 3.74 -13.51 5.98
N SER A 115 4.79 -13.57 5.14
CA SER A 115 4.72 -13.16 3.73
C SER A 115 3.68 -13.97 2.95
N ALA A 116 3.66 -15.29 3.11
CA ALA A 116 2.68 -16.16 2.46
C ALA A 116 1.24 -15.83 2.90
N VAL A 117 1.03 -15.58 4.19
CA VAL A 117 -0.26 -15.15 4.75
C VAL A 117 -0.70 -13.80 4.16
N LEU A 118 0.24 -12.86 4.04
CA LEU A 118 -0.03 -11.52 3.52
C LEU A 118 -0.39 -11.54 2.03
N ILE A 119 0.25 -12.39 1.21
CA ILE A 119 -0.14 -12.62 -0.19
C ILE A 119 -1.59 -13.12 -0.24
N GLY A 120 -1.92 -14.16 0.51
CA GLY A 120 -3.28 -14.72 0.54
C GLY A 120 -4.32 -13.67 0.98
N PHE A 121 -3.96 -12.87 1.99
CA PHE A 121 -4.79 -11.78 2.48
C PHE A 121 -5.03 -10.71 1.41
N PHE A 122 -3.99 -10.20 0.73
CA PHE A 122 -4.13 -9.20 -0.33
C PHE A 122 -4.91 -9.72 -1.52
N VAL A 123 -4.70 -10.99 -1.92
CA VAL A 123 -5.49 -11.62 -2.99
C VAL A 123 -6.97 -11.66 -2.61
N GLY A 124 -7.29 -12.09 -1.39
CA GLY A 124 -8.66 -12.12 -0.87
C GLY A 124 -9.28 -10.72 -0.84
N GLN A 125 -8.54 -9.74 -0.35
CA GLN A 125 -8.98 -8.34 -0.30
C GLN A 125 -9.24 -7.76 -1.69
N PHE A 126 -8.36 -8.00 -2.65
CA PHE A 126 -8.55 -7.52 -4.02
C PHE A 126 -9.69 -8.24 -4.75
N ALA A 127 -9.88 -9.53 -4.49
CA ALA A 127 -11.02 -10.28 -4.99
C ALA A 127 -12.34 -9.75 -4.40
N PHE A 128 -12.37 -9.45 -3.10
CA PHE A 128 -13.51 -8.83 -2.42
C PHE A 128 -13.83 -7.45 -3.00
N GLU A 129 -12.83 -6.59 -3.14
CA GLU A 129 -13.00 -5.27 -3.78
C GLU A 129 -13.55 -5.43 -5.21
N ARG A 130 -13.01 -6.35 -6.02
CA ARG A 130 -13.52 -6.63 -7.37
C ARG A 130 -14.99 -7.04 -7.36
N HIS A 131 -15.39 -7.94 -6.46
CA HIS A 131 -16.76 -8.42 -6.36
C HIS A 131 -17.73 -7.31 -5.92
N VAL A 132 -17.31 -6.50 -4.95
CA VAL A 132 -18.11 -5.39 -4.41
C VAL A 132 -18.34 -4.29 -5.44
N PHE A 133 -17.32 -3.94 -6.22
CA PHE A 133 -17.36 -2.88 -7.22
C PHE A 133 -17.89 -3.32 -8.59
N ARG A 134 -18.28 -4.60 -8.77
CA ARG A 134 -18.80 -5.15 -10.04
C ARG A 134 -17.94 -4.76 -11.25
N ILE A 135 -16.62 -4.80 -11.10
CA ILE A 135 -15.71 -4.61 -12.24
C ILE A 135 -15.86 -5.86 -13.10
N ASP A 136 -16.36 -5.70 -14.33
CA ASP A 136 -16.78 -6.78 -15.23
C ASP A 136 -15.87 -8.01 -15.11
N ALA A 137 -16.48 -9.09 -14.63
CA ALA A 137 -15.78 -10.24 -14.09
C ALA A 137 -15.21 -11.14 -15.20
N ASP A 138 -15.68 -11.00 -16.43
CA ASP A 138 -15.60 -12.04 -17.43
C ASP A 138 -14.26 -12.12 -18.19
N ASP A 139 -13.43 -11.06 -18.19
CA ASP A 139 -12.24 -11.02 -19.06
C ASP A 139 -10.87 -10.91 -18.35
N VAL A 140 -10.83 -10.91 -17.01
CA VAL A 140 -9.56 -10.72 -16.27
C VAL A 140 -9.13 -11.98 -15.51
N PRO A 141 -8.04 -12.65 -15.92
CA PRO A 141 -7.57 -13.89 -15.30
C PRO A 141 -7.17 -13.69 -13.84
N SER A 142 -7.40 -14.71 -13.01
CA SER A 142 -7.11 -14.69 -11.54
C SER A 142 -5.64 -14.38 -11.21
N THR A 143 -4.70 -14.72 -12.10
CA THR A 143 -3.28 -14.37 -12.01
C THR A 143 -3.01 -12.87 -11.98
N SER A 144 -3.95 -12.05 -12.46
CA SER A 144 -3.85 -10.59 -12.41
C SER A 144 -3.80 -10.03 -10.98
N LEU A 145 -4.39 -10.73 -9.99
CA LEU A 145 -4.41 -10.29 -8.59
C LEU A 145 -3.13 -10.69 -7.84
N LEU A 146 -2.46 -11.75 -8.29
CA LEU A 146 -1.26 -12.28 -7.65
C LEU A 146 -0.07 -11.33 -7.77
N ILE A 147 0.10 -10.66 -8.91
CA ILE A 147 1.25 -9.77 -9.13
C ILE A 147 1.24 -8.56 -8.16
N PRO A 148 0.17 -7.76 -8.06
CA PRO A 148 0.14 -6.64 -7.11
C PRO A 148 0.18 -7.11 -5.65
N ALA A 149 -0.48 -8.23 -5.32
CA ALA A 149 -0.41 -8.81 -3.97
C ALA A 149 1.01 -9.27 -3.62
N GLY A 150 1.69 -9.90 -4.58
CA GLY A 150 3.08 -10.32 -4.46
C GLY A 150 4.02 -9.13 -4.29
N LEU A 151 3.84 -8.06 -5.06
CA LEU A 151 4.65 -6.85 -4.92
C LEU A 151 4.51 -6.22 -3.53
N LEU A 152 3.28 -6.02 -3.06
CA LEU A 152 3.04 -5.47 -1.72
C LEU A 152 3.61 -6.37 -0.63
N SER A 153 3.46 -7.69 -0.79
CA SER A 153 4.05 -8.63 0.14
C SER A 153 5.58 -8.55 0.13
N VAL A 154 6.23 -8.49 -1.03
CA VAL A 154 7.69 -8.34 -1.12
C VAL A 154 8.13 -7.06 -0.44
N GLY A 155 7.43 -5.94 -0.66
CA GLY A 155 7.72 -4.68 0.04
C GLY A 155 7.59 -4.81 1.56
N ALA A 156 6.50 -5.40 2.04
CA ALA A 156 6.25 -5.59 3.47
C ALA A 156 7.27 -6.54 4.11
N THR A 157 7.64 -7.60 3.41
CA THR A 157 8.69 -8.54 3.81
C THR A 157 10.03 -7.85 3.94
N THR A 158 10.35 -6.98 2.98
CA THR A 158 11.59 -6.20 2.98
C THR A 158 11.63 -5.24 4.16
N LEU A 159 10.51 -4.57 4.46
CA LEU A 159 10.36 -3.71 5.64
C LEU A 159 10.53 -4.49 6.95
N LEU A 160 9.89 -5.65 7.07
CA LEU A 160 9.99 -6.50 8.26
C LEU A 160 11.41 -7.08 8.44
N ALA A 161 12.03 -7.52 7.35
CA ALA A 161 13.39 -8.01 7.36
C ALA A 161 14.38 -6.90 7.74
N SER A 162 14.18 -5.68 7.23
CA SER A 162 15.08 -4.56 7.54
C SER A 162 15.00 -4.11 8.99
N SER A 163 13.86 -4.31 9.67
CA SER A 163 13.74 -3.98 11.09
C SER A 163 14.18 -5.11 12.02
N ARG A 164 14.03 -6.38 11.62
CA ARG A 164 14.27 -7.55 12.50
C ARG A 164 15.61 -8.23 12.28
N LEU A 165 16.20 -8.12 11.08
CA LEU A 165 17.40 -8.87 10.69
C LEU A 165 18.61 -7.98 10.42
N ILE A 166 18.40 -6.67 10.26
CA ILE A 166 19.44 -5.74 9.86
C ILE A 166 19.65 -4.70 10.97
N GLU A 167 20.58 -4.99 11.88
CA GLU A 167 21.11 -4.00 12.83
C GLU A 167 22.14 -3.11 12.11
N TRP A 168 21.68 -2.31 11.14
CA TRP A 168 22.50 -1.26 10.53
C TRP A 168 21.99 0.11 10.95
N THR A 169 22.83 0.81 11.69
CA THR A 169 22.64 2.23 12.04
C THR A 169 23.77 3.03 11.42
N LEU A 170 23.46 3.79 10.36
CA LEU A 170 24.41 4.75 9.80
C LEU A 170 24.22 6.09 10.52
N VAL A 171 25.15 6.43 11.40
CA VAL A 171 25.13 7.70 12.14
C VAL A 171 25.92 8.73 11.35
N SER A 172 25.23 9.75 10.82
CA SER A 172 25.93 10.89 10.21
C SER A 172 26.69 11.69 11.28
N PRO A 173 27.91 12.19 11.01
CA PRO A 173 28.57 13.10 11.94
C PRO A 173 27.69 14.33 12.21
N PRO A 174 27.60 14.80 13.48
CA PRO A 174 26.69 15.87 13.86
C PRO A 174 27.01 17.14 13.08
N MET A 175 26.07 17.62 12.28
CA MET A 175 26.19 18.93 11.65
C MET A 175 25.76 19.98 12.67
N SER A 176 26.73 20.74 13.15
CA SER A 176 26.51 21.93 13.95
C SER A 176 26.01 23.05 13.04
N LEU A 177 24.70 23.31 13.06
CA LEU A 177 24.22 24.66 12.79
C LEU A 177 24.25 25.41 14.12
N GLU A 178 24.74 26.65 14.14
CA GLU A 178 25.06 27.49 15.32
C GLU A 178 24.02 27.55 16.45
N VAL A 179 22.81 27.00 16.27
CA VAL A 179 21.71 26.99 17.24
C VAL A 179 21.15 25.58 17.51
N THR A 180 21.35 24.58 16.63
CA THR A 180 20.80 23.22 16.80
C THR A 180 21.70 22.16 16.17
N THR A 181 21.96 21.08 16.92
CA THR A 181 22.68 19.91 16.42
C THR A 181 21.69 18.97 15.74
N PHE A 182 21.82 18.77 14.43
CA PHE A 182 21.03 17.77 13.71
C PHE A 182 21.84 16.48 13.60
N VAL A 183 21.27 15.39 14.11
CA VAL A 183 21.78 14.02 13.91
C VAL A 183 20.77 13.30 13.05
N ILE A 184 21.13 13.01 11.80
CA ILE A 184 20.31 12.19 10.92
C ILE A 184 20.74 10.74 11.15
N GLN A 185 19.90 9.97 11.83
CA GLN A 185 20.09 8.53 11.97
C GLN A 185 19.33 7.85 10.84
N LEU A 186 20.07 7.26 9.88
CA LEU A 186 19.47 6.42 8.86
C LEU A 186 19.52 4.98 9.34
N GLU A 187 18.37 4.50 9.83
CA GLU A 187 18.18 3.09 10.18
C GLU A 187 17.74 2.27 8.97
N ALA A 188 18.07 0.98 8.95
CA ALA A 188 17.62 0.03 7.93
C ALA A 188 16.09 0.02 7.72
N VAL A 189 15.32 0.41 8.73
CA VAL A 189 13.86 0.60 8.66
C VAL A 189 13.49 1.64 7.59
N HIS A 190 14.23 2.75 7.45
CA HIS A 190 13.94 3.79 6.45
C HIS A 190 14.09 3.26 5.02
N LEU A 191 15.13 2.46 4.76
CA LEU A 191 15.31 1.76 3.49
C LEU A 191 14.16 0.78 3.22
N GLY A 192 13.69 0.09 4.25
CA GLY A 192 12.51 -0.78 4.19
C GLY A 192 11.24 -0.01 3.81
N ILE A 193 11.01 1.17 4.39
CA ILE A 193 9.86 2.03 4.07
C ILE A 193 9.91 2.50 2.62
N VAL A 194 11.09 2.92 2.14
CA VAL A 194 11.28 3.34 0.74
C VAL A 194 11.05 2.17 -0.23
N ALA A 195 11.58 0.98 0.09
CA ALA A 195 11.35 -0.22 -0.72
C ALA A 195 9.87 -0.61 -0.74
N PHE A 196 9.18 -0.58 0.41
CA PHE A 196 7.75 -0.79 0.49
C PHE A 196 6.99 0.23 -0.35
N ALA A 197 7.34 1.51 -0.27
CA ALA A 197 6.68 2.56 -1.04
C ALA A 197 6.81 2.37 -2.55
N PHE A 198 7.99 1.96 -3.00
CA PHE A 198 8.22 1.64 -4.40
C PHE A 198 7.38 0.43 -4.86
N CYS A 199 7.34 -0.64 -4.05
CA CYS A 199 6.51 -1.81 -4.33
C CYS A 199 5.01 -1.47 -4.34
N ALA A 200 4.54 -0.67 -3.38
CA ALA A 200 3.16 -0.21 -3.30
C ALA A 200 2.78 0.63 -4.52
N PHE A 201 3.67 1.53 -4.94
CA PHE A 201 3.47 2.32 -6.15
C PHE A 201 3.31 1.44 -7.39
N LEU A 202 4.21 0.49 -7.62
CA LEU A 202 4.13 -0.42 -8.76
C LEU A 202 2.87 -1.30 -8.70
N ALA A 203 2.48 -1.78 -7.53
CA ALA A 203 1.27 -2.58 -7.35
C ALA A 203 0.00 -1.78 -7.70
N HIS A 204 -0.10 -0.54 -7.23
CA HIS A 204 -1.22 0.35 -7.56
C HIS A 204 -1.20 0.79 -9.02
N GLN A 205 -0.04 1.10 -9.57
CA GLN A 205 0.10 1.47 -10.97
C GLN A 205 -0.41 0.36 -11.89
N GLN A 206 0.03 -0.89 -11.67
CA GLN A 206 -0.45 -2.04 -12.43
C GLN A 206 -1.97 -2.24 -12.30
N ARG A 207 -2.51 -1.98 -11.11
CA ARG A 207 -3.94 -2.11 -10.84
C ARG A 207 -4.75 -1.04 -11.58
N PHE A 208 -4.34 0.23 -11.50
CA PHE A 208 -5.01 1.32 -12.20
C PHE A 208 -4.87 1.22 -13.72
N ASP A 209 -3.69 0.85 -14.23
CA ASP A 209 -3.48 0.66 -15.67
C ASP A 209 -4.44 -0.40 -16.23
N ARG A 210 -4.67 -1.50 -15.51
CA ARG A 210 -5.63 -2.54 -15.92
C ARG A 210 -7.08 -2.09 -15.84
N LEU A 211 -7.47 -1.41 -14.77
CA LEU A 211 -8.83 -0.89 -14.63
C LEU A 211 -9.17 0.14 -15.72
N LEU A 212 -8.20 0.98 -16.09
CA LEU A 212 -8.36 1.97 -17.16
C LEU A 212 -8.28 1.38 -18.57
N ALA A 213 -7.58 0.25 -18.75
CA ALA A 213 -7.52 -0.49 -20.01
C ALA A 213 -8.83 -1.25 -20.28
N ASN A 214 -9.45 -1.81 -19.23
CA ASN A 214 -10.68 -2.60 -19.35
C ASN A 214 -11.97 -1.76 -19.22
N GLY A 215 -11.87 -0.52 -18.74
CA GLY A 215 -12.98 0.45 -18.73
C GLY A 215 -13.23 1.09 -20.10
N CYS A 216 -13.95 0.38 -20.97
CA CYS A 216 -14.61 0.86 -22.18
C CYS A 216 -15.97 0.16 -22.34
#